data_AF-F5AG07-F1
#
_entry.id   AF-F5AG07-F1
#
_cell.length_a   1.000
_cell.length_b   1.000
_cell.length_c   1.000
_cell.angle_alpha   90.00
_cell.angle_beta   90.00
_cell.angle_gamma   90.00
#
_symmetry.space_group_name_H-M   'P 1'
#
loop_
_entity.id
_entity.type
_entity.pdbx_description
1 polymer ?
#
loop_
_entity_poly.entity_id
_entity_poly.type
_entity_poly.pdbx_seq_one_letter_code
_entity_poly.pdbx_strand_id
1 'polypeptide(L)'
;EFTLWNGQSFNCEMILQAHDQPIRSMVWSYNDDWMVTGDDGGSIKYWQNNMNNVKANKSAHKESVRDLSFCRTDLKFCSCSDDTSVKVWDFARCQEERSLTGH
;
A
#
# COMPACT_ATOMS: atom_id res chain seq x y z
N GLU A 1 1.32 12.81 0.40
CA GLU A 1 0.12 13.20 1.17
C GLU A 1 -1.10 12.46 0.62
N PHE A 2 -2.11 12.21 1.45
CA PHE A 2 -3.46 11.89 0.99
C PHE A 2 -4.31 13.15 1.04
N THR A 3 -5.12 13.34 0.01
CA THR A 3 -6.20 14.31 0.01
C THR A 3 -7.50 13.55 -0.15
N LEU A 4 -8.39 13.66 0.83
CA LEU A 4 -9.70 13.04 0.79
C LEU A 4 -10.71 14.06 0.27
N TRP A 5 -11.48 13.66 -0.73
CA TRP A 5 -12.46 14.50 -1.39
C TRP A 5 -13.84 13.88 -1.26
N ASN A 6 -14.82 14.72 -0.92
CA ASN A 6 -16.21 14.32 -0.94
C ASN A 6 -16.68 14.13 -2.39
N GLY A 7 -17.16 12.94 -2.74
CA GLY A 7 -17.62 12.64 -4.11
C GLY A 7 -18.91 13.34 -4.52
N GLN A 8 -19.70 13.86 -3.57
CA GLN A 8 -20.97 14.53 -3.85
C GLN A 8 -20.79 16.05 -3.98
N SER A 9 -20.05 16.67 -3.06
CA SER A 9 -19.84 18.13 -3.01
C SER A 9 -18.52 18.61 -3.61
N PHE A 10 -17.62 17.68 -3.99
CA PHE A 10 -16.31 17.97 -4.60
C PHE A 10 -15.42 18.91 -3.77
N ASN A 11 -15.60 18.94 -2.45
CA ASN A 11 -14.73 19.67 -1.54
C ASN A 11 -13.70 18.73 -0.90
N CYS A 12 -12.52 19.28 -0.60
CA CYS A 12 -11.49 18.59 0.17
C CYS A 12 -11.91 18.50 1.65
N GLU A 13 -11.99 17.29 2.18
CA GLU A 13 -12.37 17.03 3.57
C GLU A 13 -11.14 16.94 4.48
N MET A 14 -10.06 16.33 4.00
CA MET A 14 -8.88 16.04 4.81
C MET A 14 -7.61 16.04 3.97
N ILE A 15 -6.52 16.56 4.54
CA ILE A 15 -5.16 16.41 4.03
C ILE A 15 -4.33 15.71 5.11
N LEU A 16 -3.67 14.60 4.75
CA LEU A 16 -2.90 13.78 5.68
C LEU A 16 -1.49 13.50 5.14
N GLN A 17 -0.48 13.74 5.96
CA GLN A 17 0.90 13.33 5.67
C GLN A 17 1.07 11.81 5.84
N ALA A 18 0.77 11.05 4.79
CA ALA A 18 0.76 9.59 4.85
C ALA A 18 2.16 8.95 4.73
N HIS A 19 3.06 9.48 3.91
CA HIS A 19 4.41 8.96 3.68
C HIS A 19 5.44 10.08 3.65
N ASP A 20 6.70 9.74 3.96
CA ASP A 20 7.84 10.66 3.90
C ASP A 20 8.33 10.86 2.45
N GLN A 21 8.07 9.87 1.59
CA GLN A 21 8.37 9.87 0.16
C GLN A 21 7.09 9.93 -0.69
N PRO A 22 7.18 10.27 -1.99
CA PRO A 22 6.04 10.27 -2.89
C PRO A 22 5.33 8.92 -2.89
N ILE A 23 4.00 8.96 -2.77
CA ILE A 23 3.17 7.76 -2.81
C ILE A 23 2.96 7.40 -4.27
N ARG A 24 3.25 6.15 -4.61
CA ARG A 24 3.21 5.66 -5.99
C ARG A 24 2.00 4.77 -6.24
N SER A 25 1.57 4.04 -5.23
CA SER A 25 0.45 3.10 -5.34
C SER A 25 -0.38 3.06 -4.07
N MET A 26 -1.67 2.76 -4.25
CA MET A 26 -2.68 2.69 -3.21
C MET A 26 -3.76 1.71 -3.68
N VAL A 27 -4.13 0.78 -2.83
CA VAL A 27 -5.18 -0.20 -3.12
C VAL A 27 -5.99 -0.51 -1.87
N TRP A 28 -7.32 -0.58 -2.04
CA TRP A 28 -8.24 -1.06 -1.01
C TRP A 28 -8.35 -2.59 -1.08
N SER A 29 -8.54 -3.22 0.07
CA SER A 29 -8.98 -4.61 0.15
C SER A 29 -10.40 -4.75 -0.40
N TYR A 30 -10.77 -5.94 -0.84
CA TYR A 30 -12.11 -6.20 -1.39
C TYR A 30 -13.22 -6.12 -0.34
N ASN A 31 -12.88 -6.29 0.94
CA ASN A 31 -13.80 -6.05 2.05
C ASN A 31 -13.88 -4.58 2.50
N ASP A 32 -13.18 -3.65 1.83
CA ASP A 32 -13.17 -2.20 2.11
C ASP A 32 -12.70 -1.78 3.51
N ASP A 33 -12.23 -2.71 4.35
CA ASP A 33 -11.78 -2.42 5.71
C ASP A 33 -10.34 -1.88 5.78
N TRP A 34 -9.54 -2.24 4.77
CA TRP A 34 -8.10 -1.99 4.77
C TRP A 34 -7.63 -1.34 3.48
N MET A 35 -6.62 -0.49 3.59
CA MET A 35 -5.92 0.10 2.47
C MET A 35 -4.42 -0.12 2.63
N VAL A 36 -3.76 -0.48 1.55
CA VAL A 36 -2.31 -0.65 1.51
C VAL A 36 -1.73 0.35 0.51
N THR A 37 -0.66 1.03 0.92
CA THR A 37 -0.01 2.05 0.10
C THR A 37 1.48 1.82 0.00
N GLY A 38 2.03 2.10 -1.17
CA GLY A 38 3.44 1.95 -1.51
C GLY A 38 4.06 3.30 -1.86
N ASP A 39 5.27 3.56 -1.36
CA ASP A 39 6.01 4.78 -1.69
C ASP A 39 7.26 4.55 -2.55
N ASP A 40 7.84 5.67 -2.99
CA ASP A 40 9.05 5.73 -3.79
C ASP A 40 10.30 5.21 -3.07
N GLY A 41 10.26 5.18 -1.73
CA GLY A 41 11.34 4.69 -0.88
C GLY A 41 11.27 3.20 -0.57
N GLY A 42 10.36 2.46 -1.21
CA GLY A 42 10.20 1.02 -0.97
C GLY A 42 9.44 0.66 0.30
N SER A 43 8.74 1.62 0.93
CA SER A 43 7.93 1.36 2.11
C SER A 43 6.50 0.98 1.73
N ILE A 44 5.93 0.03 2.46
CA ILE A 44 4.52 -0.34 2.39
C ILE A 44 3.85 -0.03 3.73
N LYS A 45 2.74 0.71 3.70
CA LYS A 45 1.95 1.06 4.89
C LYS A 45 0.54 0.49 4.81
N TYR A 46 0.00 0.17 5.98
CA TYR A 46 -1.31 -0.44 6.18
C TYR A 46 -2.20 0.53 6.93
N TRP A 47 -3.36 0.80 6.36
CA TRP A 47 -4.30 1.79 6.82
C TRP A 47 -5.66 1.15 7.06
N GLN A 48 -6.32 1.59 8.13
CA GLN A 48 -7.75 1.33 8.33
C GLN A 48 -8.58 2.36 7.58
N ASN A 49 -9.88 2.07 7.41
CA ASN A 49 -10.85 2.96 6.76
C ASN A 49 -10.89 4.40 7.32
N ASN A 50 -10.55 4.59 8.59
CA ASN A 50 -10.46 5.89 9.26
C ASN A 50 -9.13 6.64 9.00
N MET A 51 -8.36 6.21 7.98
CA MET A 51 -7.04 6.76 7.64
C MET A 51 -6.03 6.68 8.78
N ASN A 52 -6.20 5.73 9.70
CA ASN A 52 -5.22 5.44 10.73
C ASN A 52 -4.16 4.47 10.22
N ASN A 53 -2.88 4.85 10.33
CA ASN A 53 -1.77 3.97 10.00
C ASN A 53 -1.57 2.96 11.13
N VAL A 54 -1.85 1.69 10.85
CA VAL A 54 -1.72 0.61 11.84
C VAL A 54 -0.31 0.02 11.83
N LYS A 55 0.30 -0.10 10.65
CA LYS A 55 1.60 -0.75 10.48
C LYS A 55 2.32 -0.25 9.24
N ALA A 56 3.65 -0.20 9.33
CA ALA A 56 4.51 0.17 8.22
C ALA A 56 5.67 -0.81 8.11
N ASN A 57 5.93 -1.29 6.91
CA ASN A 57 7.19 -1.96 6.56
C ASN A 57 8.04 -1.00 5.73
N LYS A 58 9.04 -0.38 6.36
CA LYS A 58 9.93 0.60 5.73
C LYS A 58 10.98 -0.01 4.79
N SER A 59 11.10 -1.32 4.76
CA SER A 59 12.09 -2.04 3.95
C SER A 59 11.41 -3.16 3.18
N ALA A 60 10.20 -2.89 2.69
CA ALA A 60 9.43 -3.85 1.92
C ALA A 60 10.10 -4.11 0.57
N HIS A 61 10.55 -3.05 -0.10
CA HIS A 61 11.35 -3.07 -1.32
C HIS A 61 12.60 -2.20 -1.16
N LYS A 62 13.58 -2.41 -2.04
CA LYS A 62 14.81 -1.58 -2.07
C LYS A 62 14.62 -0.28 -2.86
N GLU A 63 13.68 -0.30 -3.79
CA GLU A 63 13.36 0.80 -4.70
C GLU A 63 11.85 1.08 -4.67
N SER A 64 11.39 1.98 -5.52
CA SER A 64 9.99 2.43 -5.56
C SER A 64 9.00 1.28 -5.69
N VAL A 65 7.91 1.31 -4.91
CA VAL A 65 6.79 0.36 -5.05
C VAL A 65 5.84 0.89 -6.11
N ARG A 66 5.83 0.29 -7.30
CA ARG A 66 5.10 0.81 -8.45
C ARG A 66 3.61 0.50 -8.40
N ASP A 67 3.25 -0.67 -7.90
CA ASP A 67 1.86 -1.09 -7.83
C ASP A 67 1.62 -2.09 -6.69
N LEU A 68 0.36 -2.19 -6.28
CA LEU A 68 -0.13 -3.09 -5.25
C LEU A 68 -1.44 -3.73 -5.69
N SER A 69 -1.60 -5.03 -5.45
CA SER A 69 -2.85 -5.73 -5.79
C SER A 69 -3.23 -6.72 -4.70
N PHE A 70 -4.46 -6.62 -4.21
CA PHE A 70 -5.04 -7.61 -3.30
C PHE A 70 -5.48 -8.88 -4.03
N CYS A 71 -5.37 -10.01 -3.33
CA CYS A 71 -6.12 -11.21 -3.66
C CYS A 71 -7.60 -11.00 -3.31
N ARG A 72 -8.52 -11.62 -4.06
CA ARG A 72 -9.98 -11.56 -3.79
C ARG A 72 -10.39 -12.05 -2.40
N THR A 73 -9.54 -12.83 -1.74
CA THR A 73 -9.78 -13.30 -0.37
C THR A 73 -9.24 -12.36 0.70
N ASP A 74 -8.56 -11.27 0.33
CA ASP A 74 -7.88 -10.30 1.21
C ASP A 74 -6.80 -10.87 2.15
N LEU A 75 -6.55 -12.18 2.12
CA LEU A 75 -5.53 -12.83 2.94
C LEU A 75 -4.10 -12.48 2.50
N LYS A 76 -3.94 -12.10 1.23
CA LYS A 76 -2.65 -11.83 0.61
C LYS A 76 -2.75 -10.66 -0.35
N PHE A 77 -1.63 -9.99 -0.56
CA PHE A 77 -1.48 -9.01 -1.63
C PHE A 77 -0.10 -9.12 -2.27
N CYS A 78 0.04 -8.61 -3.48
CA CYS A 78 1.29 -8.54 -4.21
C CYS A 78 1.75 -7.08 -4.31
N SER A 79 3.05 -6.87 -4.29
CA SER A 79 3.70 -5.59 -4.60
C SER A 79 4.74 -5.79 -5.70
N CYS A 80 4.86 -4.83 -6.61
CA CYS A 80 5.93 -4.79 -7.60
C CYS A 80 6.78 -3.53 -7.41
N SER A 81 8.06 -3.64 -7.72
CA SER A 81 9.02 -2.56 -7.53
C SER A 81 10.05 -2.49 -8.65
N ASP A 82 10.69 -1.33 -8.77
CA ASP A 82 11.84 -1.13 -9.66
C ASP A 82 13.08 -1.95 -9.24
N ASP A 83 13.06 -2.59 -8.06
CA ASP A 83 14.12 -3.51 -7.61
C ASP A 83 14.09 -4.89 -8.33
N THR A 84 13.37 -4.95 -9.45
CA THR A 84 13.13 -6.12 -10.31
C THR A 84 12.47 -7.31 -9.61
N SER A 85 11.88 -7.07 -8.43
CA SER A 85 11.16 -8.09 -7.68
C SER A 85 9.66 -7.82 -7.60
N VAL A 86 8.91 -8.91 -7.58
CA VAL A 86 7.50 -8.93 -7.18
C VAL A 86 7.40 -9.73 -5.90
N LYS A 87 6.83 -9.15 -4.85
CA LYS A 87 6.71 -9.80 -3.55
C LYS A 87 5.26 -10.13 -3.25
N VAL A 88 5.05 -11.32 -2.70
CA VAL A 88 3.76 -11.78 -2.17
C VAL A 88 3.81 -11.66 -0.66
N TRP A 89 2.79 -11.01 -0.10
CA TRP A 89 2.69 -10.70 1.32
C TRP A 89 1.53 -11.46 1.94
N ASP A 90 1.79 -12.06 3.11
CA ASP A 90 0.73 -12.49 4.02
C ASP A 90 0.21 -11.26 4.76
N PHE A 91 -1.06 -10.92 4.55
CA PHE A 91 -1.64 -9.70 5.07
C PHE A 91 -1.75 -9.71 6.60
N ALA A 92 -2.19 -10.83 7.18
CA ALA A 92 -2.41 -10.97 8.63
C ALA A 92 -1.11 -10.91 9.43
N ARG A 93 -0.04 -11.49 8.90
CA ARG A 93 1.30 -11.46 9.51
C ARG A 93 2.07 -10.19 9.14
N CYS A 94 1.68 -9.55 8.05
CA CYS A 94 2.38 -8.45 7.37
C CYS A 94 3.85 -8.83 7.12
N GLN A 95 4.05 -10.03 6.59
CA GLN A 95 5.35 -10.60 6.28
C GLN A 95 5.40 -11.02 4.82
N GLU A 96 6.59 -10.93 4.24
CA GLU A 96 6.86 -11.45 2.90
C GLU A 96 6.77 -12.99 2.96
N GLU A 97 5.92 -13.56 2.12
CA GLU A 97 5.79 -15.02 1.96
C GLU A 97 6.68 -15.52 0.82
N ARG A 98 6.80 -14.74 -0.26
CA ARG A 98 7.59 -15.10 -1.43
C ARG A 98 8.09 -13.86 -2.14
N SER A 99 9.34 -13.90 -2.59
CA SER A 99 9.89 -12.98 -3.58
C SER A 99 10.02 -13.71 -4.92
N LEU A 100 9.49 -13.08 -5.97
CA LEU A 100 9.57 -13.50 -7.35
C LEU A 100 10.57 -12.57 -8.05
N THR A 101 11.69 -13.13 -8.50
CA THR A 101 12.74 -12.42 -9.22
C THR A 101 12.86 -12.98 -10.64
N GLY A 102 13.35 -12.16 -11.56
CA GLY A 102 13.58 -12.57 -12.95
C GLY A 102 13.00 -11.63 -14.02
N HIS A 103 12.51 -10.46 -13.61
CA HIS A 103 12.11 -9.38 -14.51
C HIS A 103 13.28 -8.47 -14.89
#